data_AF-A0A0B6Y8Y1-F1
#
_entry.id   AF-A0A0B6Y8Y1-F1
#
_cell.length_a   1.000
_cell.length_b   1.000
_cell.length_c   1.000
_cell.angle_alpha   90.00
_cell.angle_beta   90.00
_cell.angle_gamma   90.00
#
_symmetry.space_group_name_H-M   'P 1'
#
loop_
_entity.id
_entity.type
_entity.pdbx_description
1 polymer ?
#
loop_
_entity_poly.entity_id
_entity_poly.type
_entity_poly.pdbx_seq_one_letter_code
_entity_poly.pdbx_strand_id
1 'polypeptide(L)' 'LPEYFNRGLNVSLSTDDPLQFHFTKEPLMEEYSIAAQVWKFSTCDMCEIARNSVLQSGFPHEVKQHWLGPS' A
#
# COMPACT_ATOMS: atom_id res chain seq x y z
N LEU A 1 1.13 11.78 -4.25
CA LEU A 1 0.68 10.79 -3.24
C LEU A 1 0.59 11.36 -1.82
N PRO A 2 1.68 11.91 -1.21
CA PRO A 2 1.65 12.31 0.20
C PRO A 2 0.58 13.38 0.51
N GLU A 3 0.32 14.31 -0.40
CA GLU A 3 -0.76 15.30 -0.23
C GLU A 3 -2.15 14.67 -0.13
N TYR A 4 -2.44 13.64 -0.94
CA TYR A 4 -3.73 12.95 -0.91
C TYR A 4 -3.88 12.10 0.35
N PHE A 5 -2.81 11.39 0.73
CA PHE A 5 -2.78 10.61 1.97
C PHE A 5 -2.98 11.52 3.19
N ASN A 6 -2.23 12.63 3.29
CA ASN A 6 -2.33 13.58 4.40
C ASN A 6 -3.68 14.32 4.47
N ARG A 7 -4.46 14.31 3.38
CA ARG A 7 -5.84 14.82 3.35
C ARG A 7 -6.88 13.75 3.71
N GLY A 8 -6.46 12.53 4.05
CA GLY A 8 -7.34 11.43 4.44
C GLY A 8 -8.04 10.74 3.27
N LEU A 9 -7.54 10.89 2.03
CA LEU A 9 -8.09 10.15 0.90
C LEU A 9 -7.71 8.67 0.99
N ASN A 10 -8.61 7.80 0.56
CA ASN A 10 -8.37 6.36 0.48
C ASN A 10 -7.38 6.06 -0.67
N VAL A 11 -6.09 6.05 -0.36
CA VAL A 11 -5.00 5.80 -1.30
C VAL A 11 -4.27 4.50 -0.96
N SER A 12 -3.78 3.80 -1.99
CA SER A 12 -2.94 2.61 -1.88
C SER A 12 -1.71 2.74 -2.77
N LEU A 13 -0.69 1.92 -2.50
CA LEU A 13 0.48 1.74 -3.37
C LEU A 13 0.34 0.45 -4.19
N SER A 14 0.76 0.50 -5.45
CA SER A 14 0.73 -0.62 -6.39
C SER A 14 1.91 -0.53 -7.34
N THR A 15 2.25 -1.65 -7.98
CA THR A 15 3.24 -1.70 -9.07
C THR A 15 2.53 -1.59 -10.42
N ASP A 16 3.06 -0.79 -11.35
CA ASP A 16 2.55 -0.69 -12.72
C ASP A 16 3.18 -1.79 -13.61
N ASP A 17 4.45 -1.63 -13.98
CA ASP A 17 5.24 -2.62 -14.74
C ASP A 17 6.43 -3.17 -13.92
N PRO A 18 6.21 -4.16 -13.04
CA PRO A 18 7.26 -4.67 -12.15
C PRO A 18 8.50 -5.20 -12.89
N LEU A 19 8.32 -5.75 -14.09
CA LEU A 19 9.43 -6.29 -14.89
C LEU A 19 10.32 -5.23 -15.53
N GLN A 20 9.83 -4.00 -15.70
CA GLN A 20 10.55 -2.93 -16.41
C GLN A 20 11.32 -2.01 -15.47
N PHE A 21 10.78 -1.75 -14.28
CA PHE A 21 11.25 -0.66 -13.42
C PHE A 21 11.84 -1.10 -12.08
N HIS A 22 11.67 -2.36 -11.68
CA HIS A 22 12.08 -2.83 -10.36
C HIS A 22 13.34 -3.66 -10.45
N PHE A 23 14.24 -3.46 -9.49
CA PHE A 23 15.54 -4.14 -9.44
C PHE A 23 15.54 -5.31 -8.46
N THR A 24 14.59 -5.33 -7.53
CA THR A 24 14.46 -6.38 -6.53
C THR A 24 13.55 -7.52 -7.00
N LYS A 25 13.60 -8.65 -6.28
CA LYS A 25 12.67 -9.76 -6.51
C LYS A 25 11.28 -9.51 -5.95
N GLU A 26 11.10 -8.45 -5.16
CA GLU A 26 9.87 -8.13 -4.44
C GLU A 26 9.42 -6.70 -4.82
N PRO A 27 8.87 -6.49 -6.04
CA PRO A 27 8.69 -5.17 -6.61
C PRO A 27 7.76 -4.27 -5.78
N LEU A 28 6.65 -4.82 -5.25
CA LEU A 28 5.76 -4.05 -4.38
C LEU A 28 6.47 -3.61 -3.09
N MET A 29 7.34 -4.45 -2.51
CA MET A 29 8.11 -4.09 -1.32
C MET A 29 9.13 -2.99 -1.62
N GLU A 30 9.68 -2.97 -2.82
CA GLU A 30 10.56 -1.89 -3.31
C GLU A 30 9.80 -0.56 -3.42
N GLU A 31 8.58 -0.53 -3.98
CA GLU A 31 7.72 0.67 -3.99
C GLU A 31 7.47 1.21 -2.57
N TYR A 32 7.12 0.32 -1.63
CA TYR A 32 6.93 0.70 -0.24
C TYR A 32 8.24 1.24 0.38
N SER A 33 9.37 0.60 0.12
CA SER A 33 10.68 1.03 0.64
C SER A 33 11.07 2.42 0.13
N ILE A 34 10.86 2.68 -1.16
CA ILE A 34 11.11 3.99 -1.79
C ILE A 34 10.15 5.02 -1.22
N ALA A 35 8.85 4.71 -1.11
CA ALA A 35 7.84 5.61 -0.54
C ALA A 35 8.20 6.05 0.89
N ALA A 36 8.62 5.11 1.76
CA ALA A 36 9.06 5.43 3.11
C ALA A 36 10.26 6.39 3.12
N GLN A 37 11.24 6.17 2.24
CA GLN A 37 12.46 6.99 2.19
C GLN A 37 12.23 8.37 1.59
N VAL A 38 11.47 8.45 0.49
CA VAL A 38 11.25 9.68 -0.27
C VAL A 38 10.20 10.57 0.39
N TRP A 39 9.08 10.01 0.82
CA TRP A 39 7.97 10.76 1.43
C TRP A 39 7.98 10.77 2.95
N LYS A 40 8.99 10.14 3.59
CA LYS A 40 9.17 10.11 5.05
C LYS A 40 7.98 9.49 5.80
N PHE A 41 7.32 8.52 5.18
CA PHE A 41 6.24 7.78 5.82
C PHE A 41 6.78 6.96 6.99
N SER A 42 6.07 7.04 8.12
CA SER A 42 6.29 6.19 9.27
C SER A 42 5.77 4.78 9.02
N THR A 43 6.12 3.83 9.89
CA THR A 43 5.55 2.48 9.85
C THR A 43 4.01 2.50 9.95
N CYS A 44 3.45 3.46 10.70
CA CYS A 44 2.00 3.60 10.85
C CYS A 44 1.34 4.00 9.52
N ASP A 45 1.90 5.02 8.85
CA ASP A 45 1.41 5.50 7.55
C ASP A 45 1.46 4.37 6.51
N MET A 46 2.55 3.60 6.50
CA MET A 46 2.74 2.49 5.58
C MET A 46 1.73 1.36 5.83
N CYS A 47 1.45 1.05 7.10
CA CYS A 47 0.42 0.08 7.48
C CYS A 47 -0.99 0.56 7.09
N GLU A 48 -1.28 1.86 7.22
CA GLU A 48 -2.56 2.44 6.79
C GLU A 48 -2.74 2.33 5.26
N ILE A 49 -1.71 2.68 4.50
CA ILE A 49 -1.70 2.55 3.04
C ILE A 49 -1.88 1.07 2.61
N ALA A 50 -1.21 0.14 3.30
CA ALA A 50 -1.40 -1.30 3.06
C ALA A 50 -2.82 -1.78 3.43
N ARG A 51 -3.40 -1.29 4.53
CA ARG A 51 -4.78 -1.59 4.91
C ARG A 51 -5.77 -1.08 3.85
N ASN A 52 -5.54 0.13 3.34
CA ASN A 52 -6.37 0.72 2.30
C ASN A 52 -6.35 -0.11 1.01
N SER A 53 -5.22 -0.73 0.65
CA SER A 53 -5.16 -1.60 -0.54
C SER A 53 -6.07 -2.83 -0.39
N VAL A 54 -6.15 -3.43 0.79
CA VAL A 54 -7.08 -4.54 1.07
C VAL A 54 -8.54 -4.06 0.97
N LEU A 55 -8.85 -2.88 1.50
CA LEU A 55 -10.19 -2.31 1.39
C LEU A 55 -10.61 -2.04 -0.06
N GLN A 56 -9.70 -1.49 -0.86
CA GLN A 56 -9.90 -1.16 -2.29
C GLN A 56 -9.91 -2.40 -3.19
N SER A 57 -9.34 -3.52 -2.75
CA SER A 57 -9.24 -4.74 -3.55
C SER A 57 -10.60 -5.30 -3.96
N GLY A 58 -10.62 -6.10 -5.02
CA GLY A 58 -11.81 -6.81 -5.48
C GLY A 58 -12.13 -8.11 -4.71
N PHE A 59 -11.41 -8.43 -3.63
CA PHE A 59 -11.61 -9.69 -2.91
C PHE A 59 -12.97 -9.73 -2.18
N PRO A 60 -13.54 -10.94 -1.97
CA PRO A 60 -14.76 -11.11 -1.17
C PRO A 60 -14.63 -10.56 0.25
N HIS A 61 -15.76 -10.23 0.86
CA HIS A 61 -15.80 -9.64 2.20
C HIS A 61 -15.13 -10.53 3.25
N GLU A 62 -15.35 -11.84 3.16
CA GLU A 62 -14.82 -12.84 4.08
C GLU A 62 -13.28 -12.87 4.05
N VAL A 63 -12.69 -12.72 2.86
CA VAL A 63 -11.23 -12.66 2.68
C VAL A 63 -10.67 -11.37 3.27
N LYS A 64 -11.35 -10.23 3.02
CA LYS A 64 -10.95 -8.95 3.61
C LYS A 64 -11.03 -8.98 5.14
N GLN A 65 -12.08 -9.57 5.72
CA GLN A 65 -12.20 -9.76 7.16
C GLN A 65 -11.11 -10.67 7.72
N HIS A 66 -10.74 -11.73 7.02
CA HIS A 66 -9.66 -12.60 7.43
C HIS A 66 -8.31 -11.86 7.54
N TRP A 67 -8.00 -10.98 6.59
CA TRP A 67 -6.74 -10.22 6.60
C TRP A 67 -6.75 -9.00 7.52
N LEU A 68 -7.86 -8.26 7.58
CA LEU A 68 -7.96 -7.04 8.39
C LEU A 68 -8.34 -7.31 9.85
N GLY A 69 -8.85 -8.51 10.13
CA GLY A 69 -9.43 -8.86 11.42
C GLY A 69 -10.89 -8.44 11.56
N PRO A 70 -11.52 -8.82 12.68
CA PRO A 70 -12.87 -8.37 13.01
C PRO A 70 -12.91 -6.85 13.13
N SER A 71 -13.97 -6.24 12.59
CA SER A 71 -14.26 -4.80 12.74
C SER A 71 -14.99 -4.52 14.04
#